data_AF-R2RGM2-F1
#
_entry.id   AF-R2RGM2-F1
#
_cell.length_a   1.000
_cell.length_b   1.000
_cell.length_c   1.000
_cell.angle_alpha   90.00
_cell.angle_beta   90.00
_cell.angle_gamma   90.00
#
_symmetry.space_group_name_H-M   'P 1'
#
loop_
_entity.id
_entity.type
_entity.pdbx_description
1 polymer ?
#
loop_
_entity_poly.entity_id
_entity_poly.type
_entity_poly.pdbx_seq_one_letter_code
_entity_poly.pdbx_strand_id
1 'polypeptide(L)'
;MNFYGSKGKFGVGRLNHWSDLMYYPYLRGKQFDLLAVNTLIKENRWSKRIRPIIEPVRDSATLKKTIELFDKYNLICYLITNPQVGTAKLFAEKRFEWELNEESSVKKGGDRDQGKYFCSESLLV
;
A
#
# COMPACT_ATOMS: atom_id res chain seq x y z
N MET A 1 16.54 -33.03 -6.36
CA MET A 1 16.15 -34.45 -6.27
C MET A 1 14.78 -34.58 -6.90
N ASN A 2 14.67 -35.23 -8.06
CA ASN A 2 13.42 -35.34 -8.80
C ASN A 2 12.74 -36.67 -8.44
N PHE A 3 11.53 -36.61 -7.89
CA PHE A 3 10.68 -37.77 -7.68
C PHE A 3 9.71 -37.89 -8.86
N TYR A 4 9.74 -39.01 -9.58
CA TYR A 4 8.77 -39.34 -10.62
C TYR A 4 7.57 -40.05 -9.98
N GLY A 5 6.45 -39.33 -9.86
CA GLY A 5 5.13 -39.89 -9.53
C GLY A 5 4.29 -40.13 -10.78
N SER A 6 3.61 -41.27 -10.82
CA SER A 6 2.78 -41.76 -11.93
C SER A 6 1.66 -40.80 -12.34
N LYS A 7 1.39 -40.74 -13.66
CA LYS A 7 0.40 -39.84 -14.28
C LYS A 7 -1.04 -40.26 -13.96
N GLY A 8 -1.64 -39.65 -12.95
CA GLY A 8 -3.09 -39.55 -12.82
C GLY A 8 -3.62 -38.39 -13.67
N LYS A 9 -4.64 -38.64 -14.49
CA LYS A 9 -5.32 -37.60 -15.29
C LYS A 9 -6.15 -36.68 -14.39
N PHE A 10 -5.48 -35.73 -13.75
CA PHE A 10 -6.11 -34.51 -13.25
C PHE A 10 -5.30 -33.36 -13.84
N GLY A 11 -5.97 -32.38 -14.44
CA GLY A 11 -5.31 -31.20 -14.99
C GLY A 11 -4.59 -30.46 -13.87
N VAL A 12 -3.29 -30.73 -13.70
CA VAL A 12 -2.43 -29.94 -12.82
C VAL A 12 -2.14 -28.64 -13.55
N GLY A 13 -3.06 -27.69 -13.46
CA GLY A 13 -2.68 -26.29 -13.56
C GLY A 13 -1.63 -26.06 -12.50
N ARG A 14 -0.37 -25.86 -12.89
CA ARG A 14 0.68 -25.43 -11.97
C ARG A 14 0.21 -24.10 -11.38
N LEU A 15 -0.31 -24.15 -10.15
CA LEU A 15 -0.54 -22.97 -9.32
C LEU A 15 0.85 -22.42 -8.97
N ASN A 16 1.41 -21.62 -9.87
CA ASN A 16 2.58 -20.83 -9.61
C ASN A 16 2.17 -19.72 -8.62
N HIS A 17 1.97 -20.05 -7.34
CA HIS A 17 1.56 -19.07 -6.33
C HIS A 17 2.61 -17.96 -6.12
N TRP A 18 3.82 -18.14 -6.66
CA TRP A 18 4.90 -17.14 -6.72
C TRP A 18 4.61 -15.98 -7.68
N SER A 19 3.72 -16.16 -8.67
CA SER A 19 3.33 -15.11 -9.64
C SER A 19 2.47 -14.01 -9.01
N ASP A 20 1.84 -14.31 -7.87
CA ASP A 20 0.86 -13.45 -7.20
C ASP A 20 1.40 -12.78 -5.92
N LEU A 21 2.71 -12.83 -5.68
CA LEU A 21 3.32 -12.18 -4.52
C LEU A 21 3.17 -10.66 -4.62
N MET A 22 2.25 -10.13 -3.80
CA MET A 22 2.03 -8.70 -3.58
C MET A 22 2.94 -8.24 -2.43
N TYR A 23 3.65 -7.12 -2.62
CA TYR A 23 4.52 -6.53 -1.62
C TYR A 23 3.87 -5.28 -1.02
N TYR A 24 3.83 -5.20 0.31
CA TYR A 24 3.19 -4.12 1.05
C TYR A 24 4.22 -3.34 1.89
N PRO A 25 5.06 -2.49 1.26
CA PRO A 25 6.08 -1.75 2.00
C PRO A 25 5.42 -0.75 2.96
N TYR A 26 5.87 -0.74 4.20
CA TYR A 26 5.51 0.28 5.17
C TYR A 26 6.40 1.52 4.99
N LEU A 27 5.78 2.66 4.71
CA LEU A 27 6.44 3.94 4.49
C LEU A 27 5.97 4.96 5.54
N ARG A 28 6.92 5.61 6.21
CA ARG A 28 6.63 6.68 7.18
C ARG A 28 6.13 7.99 6.55
N GLY A 29 5.94 8.04 5.24
CA GLY A 29 5.45 9.21 4.53
C GLY A 29 6.24 10.48 4.83
N LYS A 30 7.56 10.38 5.05
CA LYS A 30 8.44 11.56 5.11
C LYS A 30 8.57 12.16 3.71
N GLN A 31 8.96 13.44 3.63
CA GLN A 31 9.00 14.16 2.36
C GLN A 31 9.83 13.42 1.29
N PHE A 32 11.01 12.89 1.62
CA PHE A 32 11.85 12.20 0.63
C PHE A 32 11.29 10.82 0.23
N ASP A 33 10.66 10.08 1.15
CA ASP A 33 9.97 8.82 0.82
C ASP A 33 8.85 9.10 -0.21
N LEU A 34 8.03 10.11 0.05
CA LEU A 34 6.91 10.49 -0.80
C LEU A 34 7.39 11.03 -2.17
N LEU A 35 8.48 11.81 -2.19
CA LEU A 35 9.08 12.28 -3.45
C LEU A 35 9.60 11.12 -4.29
N ALA A 36 10.26 10.13 -3.68
CA ALA A 36 10.73 8.95 -4.39
C ALA A 36 9.57 8.16 -5.01
N VAL A 37 8.50 7.92 -4.24
CA VAL A 37 7.27 7.28 -4.73
C VAL A 37 6.67 8.06 -5.90
N ASN A 38 6.54 9.39 -5.77
CA ASN A 38 6.00 10.25 -6.82
C ASN A 38 6.81 10.19 -8.11
N THR A 39 8.15 10.16 -8.00
CA THR A 39 9.05 10.02 -9.15
C THR A 39 8.85 8.67 -9.83
N LEU A 40 8.81 7.57 -9.07
CA LEU A 40 8.61 6.23 -9.61
C LEU A 40 7.27 6.07 -10.35
N ILE A 41 6.18 6.63 -9.81
CA ILE A 41 4.87 6.60 -10.48
C ILE A 41 4.91 7.40 -11.79
N LYS A 42 5.44 8.63 -11.75
CA LYS A 42 5.51 9.51 -12.94
C LYS A 42 6.41 8.97 -14.05
N GLU A 43 7.52 8.33 -13.68
CA GLU A 43 8.43 7.68 -14.62
C GLU A 43 7.91 6.32 -15.12
N ASN A 44 6.69 5.91 -14.72
CA ASN A 44 6.11 4.61 -15.06
C ASN A 44 6.98 3.42 -14.62
N ARG A 45 7.67 3.57 -13.48
CA ARG A 45 8.55 2.56 -12.87
C ARG A 45 7.91 1.90 -11.64
N TRP A 46 6.70 2.31 -11.28
CA TRP A 46 5.94 1.70 -10.18
C TRP A 46 5.36 0.34 -10.60
N SER A 47 5.60 -0.70 -9.80
CA SER A 47 4.99 -2.01 -10.04
C SER A 47 3.59 -2.08 -9.43
N LYS A 48 2.61 -2.56 -10.20
CA LYS A 48 1.24 -2.83 -9.70
C LYS A 48 1.18 -3.90 -8.60
N ARG A 49 2.28 -4.66 -8.40
CA ARG A 49 2.43 -5.63 -7.30
C ARG A 49 2.85 -4.99 -5.97
N ILE A 50 3.20 -3.70 -5.98
CA ILE A 50 3.59 -2.95 -4.78
C ILE A 50 2.40 -2.10 -4.34
N ARG A 51 1.92 -2.33 -3.11
CA ARG A 51 0.79 -1.64 -2.49
C ARG A 51 1.25 -1.05 -1.15
N PRO A 52 1.79 0.17 -1.12
CA PRO A 52 2.45 0.70 0.05
C PRO A 52 1.44 1.03 1.14
N ILE A 53 1.85 0.85 2.39
CA ILE A 53 1.14 1.32 3.57
C ILE A 53 1.86 2.59 4.02
N ILE A 54 1.22 3.74 3.83
CA ILE A 54 1.77 5.05 4.13
C ILE A 54 1.21 5.49 5.49
N GLU A 55 2.08 5.61 6.49
CA GLU A 55 1.78 6.30 7.75
C GLU A 55 2.46 7.66 7.72
N PRO A 56 1.75 8.73 7.32
CA PRO A 56 2.38 10.02 7.12
C PRO A 56 2.86 10.59 8.47
N VAL A 57 3.88 11.46 8.44
CA VAL A 57 4.42 12.16 9.65
C VAL A 57 3.92 13.61 9.81
N ARG A 58 3.36 14.21 8.77
CA ARG A 58 2.64 15.51 8.81
C ARG A 58 1.66 15.63 7.65
N ASP A 59 0.66 16.49 7.79
CA ASP A 59 -0.17 16.90 6.66
C ASP A 59 0.64 17.86 5.77
N SER A 60 0.85 17.48 4.51
CA SER A 60 1.75 18.20 3.61
C SER A 60 1.27 18.18 2.17
N ALA A 61 1.65 19.22 1.41
CA ALA A 61 1.41 19.28 -0.03
C ALA A 61 2.00 18.05 -0.76
N THR A 62 3.11 17.51 -0.27
CA THR A 62 3.72 16.30 -0.84
C THR A 62 2.83 15.07 -0.64
N LEU A 63 2.25 14.89 0.56
CA LEU A 63 1.30 13.82 0.85
C LEU A 63 0.06 13.92 -0.03
N LYS A 64 -0.56 15.11 -0.09
CA LYS A 64 -1.71 15.38 -0.98
C LYS A 64 -1.40 14.98 -2.42
N LYS A 65 -0.26 15.45 -2.96
CA LYS A 65 0.18 15.13 -4.31
C LYS A 65 0.43 13.63 -4.52
N THR A 66 0.92 12.93 -3.50
CA THR A 66 1.11 11.47 -3.56
C THR A 66 -0.23 10.75 -3.67
N ILE A 67 -1.21 11.10 -2.83
CA ILE A 67 -2.57 10.52 -2.88
C ILE A 67 -3.20 10.73 -4.26
N GLU A 68 -3.19 11.99 -4.74
CA GLU A 68 -3.70 12.35 -6.08
C GLU A 68 -3.00 11.56 -7.20
N LEU A 69 -1.70 11.27 -7.09
CA LEU A 69 -0.96 10.49 -8.07
C LEU A 69 -1.36 9.02 -8.07
N PHE A 70 -1.59 8.41 -6.89
CA PHE A 70 -2.08 7.04 -6.84
C PHE A 70 -3.43 6.92 -7.53
N ASP A 71 -4.37 7.83 -7.24
CA ASP A 71 -5.69 7.86 -7.87
C ASP A 71 -5.62 8.13 -9.37
N LYS A 72 -4.85 9.14 -9.79
CA LYS A 72 -4.67 9.46 -11.20
C LYS A 72 -4.16 8.28 -12.03
N TYR A 73 -3.29 7.43 -11.45
CA TYR A 73 -2.71 6.28 -12.15
C TYR A 73 -3.45 4.96 -11.84
N ASN A 74 -4.54 5.01 -11.07
CA ASN A 74 -5.31 3.85 -10.62
C ASN A 74 -4.41 2.78 -9.95
N LEU A 75 -3.54 3.24 -9.05
CA LEU A 75 -2.60 2.43 -8.29
C LEU A 75 -3.07 2.34 -6.83
N ILE A 76 -2.93 1.16 -6.22
CA ILE A 76 -3.42 0.96 -4.85
C ILE A 76 -2.35 1.40 -3.85
N CYS A 77 -2.73 2.25 -2.90
CA CYS A 77 -1.99 2.45 -1.65
C CYS A 77 -2.93 2.48 -0.44
N TYR A 78 -2.38 2.21 0.73
CA TYR A 78 -3.09 2.23 2.00
C TYR A 78 -2.59 3.41 2.82
N LEU A 79 -3.50 4.24 3.32
CA LEU A 79 -3.15 5.40 4.13
C LEU A 79 -3.59 5.19 5.58
N ILE A 80 -2.64 5.19 6.51
CA ILE A 80 -2.93 5.21 7.94
C ILE A 80 -3.36 6.63 8.32
N THR A 81 -4.59 6.75 8.81
CA THR A 81 -5.22 8.05 9.14
C THR A 81 -5.16 8.39 10.63
N ASN A 82 -4.71 7.44 11.46
CA ASN A 82 -4.47 7.63 12.89
C ASN A 82 -2.99 7.34 13.21
N PRO A 83 -2.04 8.14 12.69
CA PRO A 83 -0.63 7.87 12.87
C PRO A 83 -0.26 7.91 14.36
N GLN A 84 0.37 6.84 14.86
CA GLN A 84 0.76 6.71 16.27
C GLN A 84 2.18 7.25 16.54
N VAL A 85 2.92 7.54 15.47
CA VAL A 85 4.35 7.79 15.53
C VAL A 85 4.71 9.04 14.72
N GLY A 86 5.32 10.01 15.40
CA GLY A 86 5.58 11.36 14.90
C GLY A 86 5.24 12.37 16.00
N THR A 87 5.68 13.62 15.89
CA THR A 87 5.25 14.66 16.83
C THR A 87 3.75 14.86 16.63
N ALA A 88 2.91 14.15 17.41
CA ALA A 88 1.46 14.03 17.20
C ALA A 88 0.73 15.37 17.05
N LYS A 89 1.34 16.46 17.54
CA LYS A 89 0.84 17.84 17.36
C LYS A 89 0.85 18.35 15.92
N LEU A 90 1.70 17.80 15.02
CA LEU A 90 1.85 18.30 13.65
C LEU A 90 0.73 17.86 12.69
N PHE A 91 -0.06 16.84 13.05
CA PHE A 91 -1.28 16.45 12.33
C PHE A 91 -2.56 17.03 12.90
N ALA A 92 -2.51 17.60 14.11
CA ALA A 92 -3.68 18.24 14.71
C ALA A 92 -4.16 19.43 13.86
N GLU A 93 -3.25 20.07 13.12
CA GLU A 93 -3.55 21.11 12.14
C GLU A 93 -3.67 20.49 10.74
N LYS A 94 -4.89 20.14 10.32
CA LYS A 94 -5.19 19.79 8.92
C LYS A 94 -4.93 21.03 8.05
N ARG A 95 -3.84 20.99 7.28
CA ARG A 95 -3.36 22.07 6.40
C ARG A 95 -3.84 21.90 4.96
N PHE A 96 -4.09 20.67 4.55
CA PHE A 96 -4.48 20.32 3.20
C PHE A 96 -5.74 19.46 3.23
N GLU A 97 -6.67 19.80 2.34
CA GLU A 97 -7.78 18.92 2.04
C GLU A 97 -7.38 17.95 0.94
N TRP A 98 -7.55 16.67 1.26
CA TRP A 98 -7.50 15.54 0.33
C TRP A 98 -8.70 14.65 0.68
N GLU A 99 -9.38 14.16 -0.34
CA GLU A 99 -10.58 13.34 -0.20
C GLU A 99 -10.27 11.90 -0.58
N LEU A 100 -10.84 10.96 0.16
CA LEU A 100 -10.85 9.55 -0.19
C LEU A 100 -12.30 9.17 -0.50
N ASN A 101 -12.61 9.05 -1.77
CA ASN A 101 -13.90 8.59 -2.27
C ASN A 101 -13.97 7.05 -2.16
N GLU A 102 -15.16 6.46 -2.16
CA GLU A 102 -15.31 4.99 -2.13
C GLU A 102 -14.63 4.31 -3.33
N GLU A 103 -14.65 4.98 -4.49
CA GLU A 103 -14.01 4.56 -5.73
C GLU A 103 -12.49 4.84 -5.77
N SER A 104 -11.94 5.57 -4.80
CA SER A 104 -10.50 5.90 -4.75
C SER A 104 -9.67 4.63 -4.70
N SER A 105 -8.57 4.63 -5.45
CA SER A 105 -7.57 3.57 -5.42
C SER A 105 -6.77 3.60 -4.10
N VAL A 106 -6.75 4.75 -3.43
CA VAL A 106 -6.20 4.93 -2.09
C VAL A 106 -7.22 4.46 -1.04
N LYS A 107 -6.81 3.50 -0.22
CA LYS A 107 -7.67 2.87 0.79
C LYS A 107 -7.26 3.33 2.20
N LYS A 108 -8.24 3.52 3.08
CA LYS A 108 -7.99 3.83 4.49
C LYS A 108 -7.45 2.58 5.20
N GLY A 109 -6.29 2.70 5.83
CA GLY A 109 -5.74 1.64 6.70
C GLY A 109 -6.55 1.53 7.99
N GLY A 110 -7.01 0.30 8.32
CA GLY A 110 -7.75 -0.01 9.54
C GLY A 110 -9.26 -0.23 9.38
N ASP A 111 -9.79 -0.21 8.15
CA ASP A 111 -11.20 -0.52 7.91
C ASP A 111 -11.46 -2.04 7.94
N ARG A 112 -12.50 -2.47 8.68
CA ARG A 112 -12.74 -3.88 9.05
C ARG A 112 -13.06 -4.78 7.85
N ASP A 113 -13.45 -4.20 6.72
CA ASP A 113 -13.81 -4.93 5.50
C ASP A 113 -12.60 -5.53 4.75
N GLN A 114 -11.36 -5.15 5.09
CA GLN A 114 -10.14 -5.75 4.54
C GLN A 114 -9.44 -6.75 5.48
N GLY A 115 -10.17 -7.28 6.47
CA GLY A 115 -9.70 -8.22 7.50
C GLY A 115 -9.08 -9.54 7.01
N LYS A 116 -8.99 -9.80 5.71
CA LYS A 116 -8.25 -10.95 5.17
C LYS A 116 -6.74 -10.73 4.98
N TYR A 117 -6.26 -9.48 4.99
CA TYR A 117 -4.83 -9.18 4.78
C TYR A 117 -4.12 -8.55 5.98
N PHE A 118 -4.85 -8.22 7.05
CA PHE A 118 -4.30 -7.47 8.19
C PHE A 118 -4.52 -8.10 9.57
N CYS A 119 -5.02 -9.33 9.68
CA CYS A 119 -5.09 -10.00 10.99
C CYS A 119 -4.85 -11.52 10.91
N SER A 120 -3.62 -11.93 11.21
CA SER A 120 -3.37 -13.04 12.14
C SER A 120 -2.06 -12.74 12.87
N GLU A 121 -2.20 -12.39 14.15
CA GLU A 121 -1.16 -12.29 15.18
C GLU A 121 -0.04 -11.25 14.97
N SER A 122 -0.11 -10.20 15.80
CA SER A 122 1.06 -9.57 16.41
C SER A 122 2.01 -8.82 15.46
N LEU A 123 1.54 -7.77 14.80
CA LEU A 123 2.40 -6.59 14.61
C LEU A 123 2.16 -5.62 15.77
N LEU A 124 2.67 -6.02 16.93
CA LEU A 124 3.14 -5.05 17.92
C LEU A 124 4.39 -4.40 17.30
N VAL A 125 4.29 -3.11 17.00
CA VAL A 125 5.47 -2.23 17.02
C VAL A 125 5.65 -1.79 18.46
#